data_AF-A0A940KGY1-F1
#
_entry.id   AF-A0A940KGY1-F1
#
_cell.length_a   1.000
_cell.length_b   1.000
_cell.length_c   1.000
_cell.angle_alpha   90.00
_cell.angle_beta   90.00
_cell.angle_gamma   90.00
#
_symmetry.space_group_name_H-M   'P 1'
#
loop_
_entity.id
_entity.type
_entity.pdbx_description
1 polymer ?
#
loop_
_entity_poly.entity_id
_entity_poly.type
_entity_poly.pdbx_seq_one_letter_code
_entity_poly.pdbx_strand_id
1 'polypeptide(L)'
;MKAFARLDVIIQVILIISGLALGLAVMTNSIHSDYMFFPYFLVGGWQIFSVIVHLVGEGTRMGQLRKIYLGMLLFVILALLLSLATKEGIIYALFGLLIFSPFMAFFYVFTCYKELLVYQAKPGNDPIELVGNDGSTPATGPIAQDN
;
A
#
# COMPACT_ATOMS: atom_id res chain seq x y z
N MET A 1 -11.22 5.40 0.53
CA MET A 1 -9.81 5.27 0.98
C MET A 1 -9.60 4.27 2.12
N LYS A 2 -10.37 4.26 3.22
CA LYS A 2 -10.11 3.35 4.37
C LYS A 2 -10.05 1.86 4.03
N ALA A 3 -11.03 1.37 3.24
CA ALA A 3 -11.06 -0.03 2.81
C ALA A 3 -9.86 -0.38 1.92
N PHE A 4 -9.46 0.54 1.03
CA PHE A 4 -8.29 0.38 0.18
C PHE A 4 -6.98 0.38 0.99
N ALA A 5 -6.81 1.32 1.93
CA ALA A 5 -5.64 1.35 2.81
C ALA A 5 -5.52 0.07 3.65
N ARG A 6 -6.64 -0.47 4.15
CA ARG A 6 -6.65 -1.76 4.87
C ARG A 6 -6.25 -2.91 3.94
N LEU A 7 -6.82 -2.96 2.74
CA LEU A 7 -6.51 -3.98 1.74
C LEU A 7 -5.03 -3.93 1.31
N ASP A 8 -4.49 -2.72 1.13
CA ASP A 8 -3.09 -2.50 0.77
C ASP A 8 -2.12 -3.01 1.85
N VAL A 9 -2.40 -2.71 3.14
CA VAL A 9 -1.61 -3.26 4.25
C VAL A 9 -1.66 -4.78 4.28
N ILE A 10 -2.84 -5.39 4.08
CA ILE A 10 -2.99 -6.84 4.07
C ILE A 10 -2.20 -7.47 2.93
N ILE A 11 -2.35 -6.93 1.71
CA ILE A 11 -1.62 -7.44 0.53
C ILE A 11 -0.11 -7.27 0.75
N GLN A 12 0.35 -6.11 1.21
CA GLN A 12 1.76 -5.87 1.46
C GLN A 12 2.36 -6.86 2.48
N VAL A 13 1.63 -7.16 3.56
CA VAL A 13 2.06 -8.17 4.55
C VAL A 13 2.14 -9.55 3.92
N ILE A 14 1.12 -9.95 3.14
CA ILE A 14 1.11 -11.24 2.43
C ILE A 14 2.31 -11.32 1.46
N LEU A 15 2.57 -10.26 0.69
CA LEU A 15 3.67 -10.22 -0.26
C LEU A 15 5.03 -10.34 0.44
N ILE A 16 5.24 -9.64 1.56
CA ILE A 16 6.47 -9.75 2.35
C ILE A 16 6.66 -11.18 2.87
N ILE A 17 5.63 -11.78 3.47
CA ILE A 17 5.70 -13.16 3.99
C ILE A 17 5.99 -14.15 2.86
N SER A 18 5.31 -14.03 1.71
CA SER A 18 5.55 -14.89 0.56
C SER A 18 6.96 -14.72 -0.01
N GLY A 19 7.49 -13.48 -0.04
CA GLY A 19 8.83 -13.19 -0.51
C GLY A 19 9.90 -13.80 0.40
N LEU A 20 9.71 -13.71 1.71
CA LEU A 20 10.58 -14.35 2.69
C LEU A 20 10.54 -15.88 2.57
N ALA A 21 9.35 -16.47 2.47
CA ALA A 21 9.19 -17.91 2.31
C ALA A 21 9.86 -18.43 1.01
N LEU A 22 9.67 -17.72 -0.11
CA LEU A 22 10.32 -18.05 -1.37
C LEU A 22 11.85 -17.88 -1.28
N GLY A 23 12.34 -16.82 -0.65
CA GLY A 23 13.76 -16.61 -0.41
C GLY A 23 14.40 -17.76 0.38
N LEU A 24 13.74 -18.22 1.45
CA LEU A 24 14.18 -19.39 2.22
C LEU A 24 14.15 -20.69 1.41
N ALA A 25 13.12 -20.87 0.56
CA ALA A 25 13.03 -22.03 -0.32
C ALA A 25 14.14 -22.07 -1.38
N VAL A 26 14.53 -20.90 -1.92
CA VAL A 26 15.70 -20.78 -2.81
C VAL A 26 16.99 -21.07 -2.06
N MET A 27 17.18 -20.53 -0.85
CA MET A 27 18.39 -20.79 -0.04
C MET A 27 18.58 -22.27 0.32
N THR A 28 17.49 -23.02 0.48
CA THR A 28 17.53 -24.47 0.77
C THR A 28 17.68 -25.33 -0.50
N ASN A 29 17.86 -24.73 -1.67
CA ASN A 29 17.87 -25.40 -2.99
C ASN A 29 16.57 -26.17 -3.29
N SER A 30 15.47 -25.83 -2.62
CA SER A 30 14.15 -26.43 -2.88
C SER A 30 13.52 -25.91 -4.17
N ILE A 31 13.96 -24.72 -4.64
CA ILE A 31 13.48 -24.02 -5.83
C ILE A 31 14.70 -23.41 -6.56
N HIS A 32 14.64 -23.29 -7.89
CA HIS A 32 15.70 -22.67 -8.70
C HIS A 32 15.98 -21.20 -8.32
N SER A 33 17.25 -20.80 -8.42
CA SER A 33 17.73 -19.45 -8.11
C SER A 33 17.07 -18.35 -8.95
N ASP A 34 16.56 -18.68 -10.14
CA ASP A 34 15.92 -17.72 -11.05
C ASP A 34 14.66 -17.10 -10.44
N TYR A 35 14.03 -17.79 -9.48
CA TYR A 35 12.86 -17.30 -8.76
C TYR A 35 13.20 -16.28 -7.65
N MET A 36 14.49 -16.06 -7.34
CA MET A 36 14.91 -15.15 -6.28
C MET A 36 14.46 -13.71 -6.52
N PHE A 37 14.43 -13.26 -7.78
CA PHE A 37 14.09 -11.87 -8.14
C PHE A 37 12.58 -11.62 -8.28
N PHE A 38 11.80 -12.67 -8.55
CA PHE A 38 10.35 -12.57 -8.74
C PHE A 38 9.60 -11.85 -7.61
N PRO A 39 9.80 -12.16 -6.32
CA PRO A 39 9.09 -11.49 -5.23
C PRO A 39 9.44 -10.01 -5.12
N TYR A 40 10.66 -9.61 -5.50
CA TYR A 40 11.06 -8.20 -5.50
C TYR A 40 10.28 -7.38 -6.53
N PHE A 41 10.12 -7.91 -7.75
CA PHE A 41 9.30 -7.26 -8.78
C PHE A 41 7.83 -7.20 -8.37
N LEU A 42 7.32 -8.24 -7.74
CA LEU A 42 5.93 -8.31 -7.34
C LEU A 42 5.62 -7.34 -6.18
N VAL A 43 6.49 -7.29 -5.17
CA VAL A 43 6.41 -6.31 -4.07
C VAL A 43 6.58 -4.88 -4.57
N GLY A 44 7.60 -4.62 -5.40
CA GLY A 44 7.86 -3.29 -5.95
C GLY A 44 6.76 -2.80 -6.90
N GLY A 45 6.24 -3.70 -7.74
CA GLY A 45 5.12 -3.42 -8.64
C GLY A 45 3.84 -3.08 -7.88
N TRP A 46 3.52 -3.85 -6.83
CA TRP A 46 2.38 -3.57 -5.97
C TRP A 46 2.51 -2.20 -5.27
N GLN A 47 3.71 -1.88 -4.76
CA GLN A 47 4.00 -0.60 -4.14
C GLN A 47 3.76 0.59 -5.09
N ILE A 48 4.25 0.53 -6.33
CA ILE A 48 4.01 1.56 -7.35
C ILE A 48 2.52 1.67 -7.65
N PHE A 49 1.84 0.54 -7.83
CA PHE A 49 0.40 0.51 -8.10
C PHE A 49 -0.41 1.17 -6.96
N SER A 50 -0.15 0.80 -5.70
CA SER A 50 -0.86 1.36 -4.56
C SER A 50 -0.60 2.87 -4.40
N VAL A 51 0.61 3.34 -4.70
CA VAL A 51 0.92 4.77 -4.75
C VAL A 51 0.07 5.49 -5.81
N ILE A 52 -0.05 4.93 -7.01
CA ILE A 52 -0.87 5.51 -8.08
C ILE A 52 -2.34 5.61 -7.65
N VAL A 53 -2.89 4.56 -7.04
CA VAL A 53 -4.27 4.57 -6.56
C VAL A 53 -4.48 5.64 -5.48
N HIS A 54 -3.52 5.82 -4.55
CA HIS A 54 -3.60 6.88 -3.56
C HIS A 54 -3.46 8.28 -4.17
N LEU A 55 -2.59 8.46 -5.17
CA LEU A 55 -2.46 9.74 -5.91
C LEU A 55 -3.76 10.11 -6.60
N VAL A 56 -4.43 9.16 -7.24
CA VAL A 56 -5.70 9.41 -7.93
C VAL A 56 -6.85 9.62 -6.93
N GLY A 57 -6.88 8.87 -5.82
CA GLY A 57 -7.98 8.93 -4.85
C GLY A 57 -7.93 10.10 -3.86
N GLU A 58 -6.75 10.45 -3.36
CA GLU A 58 -6.56 11.52 -2.36
C GLU A 58 -5.97 12.82 -2.93
N GLY A 59 -5.43 12.78 -4.15
CA GLY A 59 -4.82 13.93 -4.80
C GLY A 59 -3.67 14.52 -3.97
N THR A 60 -3.72 15.83 -3.73
CA THR A 60 -2.67 16.59 -3.02
C THR A 60 -2.69 16.43 -1.50
N ARG A 61 -3.70 15.76 -0.94
CA ARG A 61 -3.89 15.60 0.52
C ARG A 61 -3.04 14.50 1.15
N MET A 62 -1.86 14.23 0.58
CA MET A 62 -0.96 13.20 1.06
C MET A 62 -0.27 13.58 2.37
N GLY A 63 -0.22 12.61 3.30
CA GLY A 63 0.56 12.74 4.52
C GLY A 63 2.05 12.94 4.22
N GLN A 64 2.77 13.60 5.14
CA GLN A 64 4.19 13.90 5.00
C GLN A 64 5.04 12.64 4.77
N LEU A 65 4.71 11.54 5.46
CA LEU A 65 5.39 10.25 5.32
C LEU A 65 5.25 9.67 3.90
N ARG A 66 4.07 9.79 3.30
CA ARG A 66 3.82 9.33 1.92
C ARG A 66 4.62 10.14 0.90
N LYS A 67 4.81 11.44 1.12
CA LYS A 67 5.68 12.28 0.28
C LYS A 67 7.14 11.83 0.35
N ILE A 68 7.63 11.51 1.55
CA ILE A 68 8.98 10.98 1.75
C ILE A 68 9.12 9.63 1.03
N TYR A 69 8.14 8.74 1.17
CA TYR A 69 8.12 7.46 0.46
C TYR A 69 8.17 7.64 -1.05
N LEU A 70 7.35 8.55 -1.60
CA LEU A 70 7.33 8.86 -3.03
C LEU A 70 8.70 9.34 -3.52
N GLY A 71 9.37 10.19 -2.74
CA GLY A 71 10.72 10.67 -3.03
C GLY A 71 11.74 9.54 -3.06
N MET A 72 11.69 8.61 -2.10
CA MET A 72 12.56 7.42 -2.10
C MET A 72 12.26 6.49 -3.28
N LEU A 73 10.99 6.28 -3.62
CA LEU A 73 10.58 5.47 -4.77
C LEU A 73 11.06 6.10 -6.08
N LEU A 74 10.92 7.42 -6.23
CA LEU A 74 11.43 8.16 -7.37
C LEU A 74 12.96 8.06 -7.46
N PHE A 75 13.66 8.19 -6.33
CA PHE A 75 15.11 8.00 -6.27
C PHE A 75 15.54 6.61 -6.76
N VAL A 76 14.84 5.55 -6.31
CA VAL A 76 15.10 4.17 -6.76
C VAL A 76 14.86 4.01 -8.27
N ILE A 77 13.77 4.57 -8.79
CA ILE A 77 13.47 4.53 -10.23
C ILE A 77 14.56 5.28 -11.02
N LEU A 78 14.97 6.46 -10.57
CA LEU A 78 16.04 7.22 -11.22
C LEU A 78 17.39 6.50 -11.16
N ALA A 79 17.73 5.89 -10.03
CA ALA A 79 18.94 5.08 -9.88
C ALA A 79 18.93 3.89 -10.85
N LEU A 80 17.79 3.19 -10.98
CA LEU A 80 17.60 2.13 -11.97
C LEU A 80 17.76 2.64 -13.40
N LEU A 81 17.13 3.76 -13.76
CA LEU A 81 17.24 4.33 -15.11
C LEU A 81 18.68 4.75 -15.44
N LEU A 82 19.39 5.38 -14.50
CA LEU A 82 20.79 5.75 -14.67
C LEU A 82 21.70 4.51 -14.80
N SER A 83 21.37 3.43 -14.09
CA SER A 83 22.14 2.19 -14.14
C SER A 83 22.10 1.49 -15.51
N LEU A 84 21.05 1.73 -16.31
CA LEU A 84 20.93 1.22 -17.69
C LEU A 84 21.97 1.80 -18.65
N ALA A 85 22.62 2.91 -18.29
CA ALA A 85 23.67 3.52 -19.13
C ALA A 85 24.93 2.64 -19.26
N THR A 86 25.09 1.64 -18.38
CA THR A 86 26.25 0.72 -18.40
C THR A 86 25.77 -0.72 -18.29
N LYS A 87 26.45 -1.65 -18.98
CA LYS A 87 26.08 -3.09 -18.97
C LYS A 87 26.09 -3.68 -17.55
N GLU A 88 27.06 -3.30 -16.74
CA GLU A 88 27.22 -3.80 -15.36
C GLU A 88 26.41 -2.98 -14.33
N GLY A 89 26.02 -1.75 -14.65
CA GLY A 89 25.34 -0.85 -13.72
C GLY A 89 24.03 -1.43 -13.21
N ILE A 90 23.25 -2.05 -14.11
CA ILE A 90 21.98 -2.66 -13.74
C ILE A 90 22.15 -3.78 -12.71
N ILE A 91 23.23 -4.57 -12.80
CA ILE A 91 23.51 -5.65 -11.85
C ILE A 91 23.78 -5.06 -10.46
N TYR A 92 24.65 -4.04 -10.36
CA TYR A 92 24.93 -3.37 -9.09
C TYR A 92 23.68 -2.70 -8.50
N ALA A 93 22.84 -2.09 -9.33
CA ALA A 93 21.59 -1.49 -8.90
C ALA A 93 20.63 -2.54 -8.33
N LEU A 94 20.49 -3.69 -9.00
CA LEU A 94 19.66 -4.80 -8.52
C LEU A 94 20.17 -5.38 -7.19
N PHE A 95 21.49 -5.52 -7.01
CA PHE A 95 22.06 -5.93 -5.72
C PHE A 95 21.82 -4.90 -4.61
N GLY A 96 21.95 -3.60 -4.92
CA GLY A 96 21.60 -2.52 -3.98
C GLY A 96 20.13 -2.57 -3.59
N LEU A 97 19.24 -2.80 -4.56
CA LEU A 97 17.80 -2.98 -4.35
C LEU A 97 17.50 -4.22 -3.50
N LEU A 98 18.28 -5.29 -3.62
CA LEU A 98 18.09 -6.50 -2.81
C LEU A 98 18.17 -6.18 -1.31
N ILE A 99 19.10 -5.29 -0.92
CA ILE A 99 19.29 -4.85 0.45
C ILE A 99 18.31 -3.72 0.81
N PHE A 100 18.09 -2.77 -0.09
CA PHE A 100 17.31 -1.56 0.19
C PHE A 100 15.78 -1.78 0.17
N SER A 101 15.30 -2.67 -0.70
CA SER A 101 13.87 -2.97 -0.86
C SER A 101 13.16 -3.48 0.40
N PRO A 102 13.72 -4.36 1.26
CA PRO A 102 13.05 -4.75 2.50
C PRO A 102 12.85 -3.55 3.43
N PHE A 103 13.82 -2.63 3.55
CA PHE A 103 13.66 -1.41 4.36
C PHE A 103 12.55 -0.51 3.79
N MET A 104 12.51 -0.35 2.46
CA MET A 104 11.43 0.38 1.79
C MET A 104 10.06 -0.25 2.02
N ALA A 105 9.96 -1.58 1.99
CA ALA A 105 8.72 -2.30 2.26
C ALA A 105 8.24 -2.09 3.71
N PHE A 106 9.13 -2.16 4.70
CA PHE A 106 8.79 -1.84 6.08
C PHE A 106 8.35 -0.39 6.26
N PHE A 107 9.08 0.56 5.65
CA PHE A 107 8.71 1.97 5.70
C PHE A 107 7.33 2.23 5.07
N TYR A 108 7.01 1.52 3.99
CA TYR A 108 5.72 1.59 3.34
C TYR A 108 4.59 1.11 4.24
N VAL A 109 4.74 -0.09 4.84
CA VAL A 109 3.75 -0.63 5.78
C VAL A 109 3.55 0.31 6.96
N PHE A 110 4.64 0.86 7.52
CA PHE A 110 4.57 1.83 8.61
C PHE A 110 3.80 3.09 8.21
N THR A 111 4.01 3.60 7.00
CA THR A 111 3.30 4.76 6.47
C THR A 111 1.80 4.47 6.34
N CYS A 112 1.43 3.34 5.72
CA CYS A 112 0.03 2.94 5.58
C CYS A 112 -0.65 2.70 6.94
N TYR A 113 0.07 2.11 7.90
CA TYR A 113 -0.45 1.91 9.27
C TYR A 113 -0.71 3.23 9.99
N LYS A 114 0.22 4.20 9.91
CA LYS A 114 0.04 5.54 10.47
C LYS A 114 -1.15 6.26 9.85
N GLU A 115 -1.32 6.17 8.53
CA GLU A 115 -2.48 6.74 7.83
C GLU A 115 -3.80 6.08 8.28
N LEU A 116 -3.82 4.76 8.45
CA LEU A 116 -4.99 4.04 8.94
C LEU A 116 -5.40 4.50 10.35
N LEU A 117 -4.44 4.72 11.25
CA LEU A 117 -4.71 5.26 12.60
C LEU A 117 -5.31 6.66 12.54
N VAL A 118 -4.80 7.54 11.68
CA VAL A 118 -5.36 8.89 11.48
C VAL A 118 -6.79 8.81 10.92
N TYR A 119 -7.08 7.86 10.04
CA TYR A 119 -8.42 7.64 9.52
C TYR A 119 -9.41 7.09 10.54
N GLN A 120 -8.93 6.34 11.54
CA GLN A 120 -9.74 5.82 12.63
C GLN A 120 -10.01 6.85 13.72
N ALA A 121 -9.08 7.78 13.95
CA ALA A 121 -9.18 8.80 14.99
C ALA A 121 -10.09 10.00 14.64
N LYS A 122 -10.61 10.11 13.42
CA LYS A 122 -11.55 11.17 13.03
C LYS A 122 -12.98 10.86 13.55
N PRO A 123 -13.52 11.61 14.53
CA PRO A 123 -14.90 11.43 14.99
C PRO A 123 -15.90 11.84 13.89
N GLY A 124 -16.99 11.07 13.74
CA GLY A 124 -17.99 11.23 12.66
C GLY A 124 -17.85 10.21 11.51
N ASN A 125 -17.15 9.10 11.74
CA ASN A 125 -16.95 8.02 10.78
C ASN A 125 -17.44 6.71 11.43
N ASP A 126 -18.69 6.74 11.88
CA ASP A 126 -19.35 5.55 12.35
C ASP A 126 -19.36 4.52 11.20
N PRO A 127 -19.11 3.24 11.50
CA PRO A 127 -19.28 2.19 10.52
C PRO A 127 -20.69 2.32 9.97
N ILE A 128 -20.80 2.23 8.63
CA ILE A 128 -22.05 2.03 7.89
C ILE A 128 -23.01 1.27 8.81
N GLU A 129 -24.08 1.95 9.25
CA GLU A 129 -25.28 1.28 9.74
C GLU A 129 -25.57 0.23 8.68
N LEU A 130 -25.27 -1.02 9.03
CA LEU A 130 -25.73 -2.14 8.25
C LEU A 130 -27.23 -1.93 8.14
N VAL A 131 -27.66 -1.80 6.90
CA VAL A 131 -29.04 -1.76 6.44
C VAL A 131 -29.82 -2.86 7.18
N GLY A 132 -30.35 -2.51 8.34
CA GLY A 132 -31.53 -3.07 8.96
C GLY A 132 -32.68 -2.27 8.42
N ASN A 133 -32.99 -2.50 7.14
CA ASN A 133 -34.25 -2.11 6.55
C ASN A 133 -35.30 -3.12 7.03
N ASP A 134 -35.82 -2.94 8.24
CA ASP A 134 -37.10 -3.49 8.64
C ASP A 134 -38.16 -2.41 8.49
N GLY A 135 -38.62 -2.29 7.24
CA GLY A 135 -39.76 -1.46 6.91
C GLY A 135 -40.96 -1.80 7.79
N SER A 136 -41.26 -0.92 8.75
CA SER A 136 -42.59 -0.79 9.35
C SER A 136 -42.78 0.65 9.85
N THR A 137 -43.30 1.53 8.97
CA THR A 137 -44.66 2.14 9.02
C THR A 137 -44.88 3.21 10.12
N PRO A 138 -45.90 4.09 10.01
CA PRO A 138 -46.29 5.01 8.94
C PRO A 138 -46.34 6.48 9.42
N ALA A 139 -46.63 7.37 8.46
CA ALA A 139 -46.97 8.77 8.63
C ALA A 139 -47.93 9.09 9.79
N THR A 140 -47.58 10.11 10.57
CA THR A 140 -48.55 10.96 11.29
C THR A 140 -48.32 12.41 10.87
N GLY A 141 -49.39 13.01 10.37
CA GLY A 141 -49.39 14.24 9.58
C GLY A 141 -49.23 15.55 10.37
N PRO A 142 -49.49 16.69 9.70
CA PRO A 142 -49.25 18.02 10.24
C PRO A 142 -50.35 18.41 11.24
N ILE A 143 -49.95 18.81 12.44
CA ILE A 143 -50.84 19.52 13.37
C ILE A 143 -50.70 21.01 13.10
N ALA A 144 -51.86 21.62 12.93
CA ALA A 144 -52.13 22.96 12.47
C ALA A 144 -51.50 24.07 13.33
N GLN A 145 -51.22 25.18 12.65
CA GLN A 145 -51.16 26.51 13.24
C GLN A 145 -52.51 26.86 13.85
N ASP A 146 -52.51 27.47 15.03
CA ASP A 146 -53.51 28.48 15.38
C ASP A 146 -52.91 29.47 16.41
N ASN A 147 -52.83 30.72 15.94
CA ASN A 147 -52.72 32.03 16.62
C ASN A 147 -51.70 32.26 17.74
#